data_AF-N1TZ53-F1
#
_entry.id   AF-N1TZ53-F1
#
_cell.length_a   1.000
_cell.length_b   1.000
_cell.length_c   1.000
_cell.angle_alpha   90.00
_cell.angle_beta   90.00
_cell.angle_gamma   90.00
#
_symmetry.space_group_name_H-M   'P 1'
#
loop_
_entity.id
_entity.type
_entity.pdbx_description
1 polymer ?
#
loop_
_entity_poly.entity_id
_entity_poly.type
_entity_poly.pdbx_seq_one_letter_code
_entity_poly.pdbx_strand_id
1 'polypeptide(L)'
;MEFSPSKPAETYRIRVTVAIYRDNILSYKNEVIIPSEYFRRTEARAHIQKEISERLLHSNFFRSPRPDYDLVRYAEEATCNTFLRYRILSLKSGESFIKERI
;
A
#
# COMPACT_ATOMS: atom_id res chain seq x y z
N MET A 1 -33.72 23.37 -7.56
CA MET A 1 -32.33 23.68 -7.18
C MET A 1 -31.58 22.36 -7.15
N GLU A 2 -30.81 22.06 -8.19
CA GLU A 2 -29.96 20.87 -8.21
C GLU A 2 -28.72 21.15 -7.36
N PHE A 3 -28.63 20.48 -6.20
CA PHE A 3 -27.41 20.46 -5.42
C PHE A 3 -26.36 19.67 -6.21
N SER A 4 -25.48 20.37 -6.91
CA SER A 4 -24.25 19.76 -7.41
C SER A 4 -23.36 19.46 -6.20
N PRO A 5 -23.08 18.19 -5.86
CA PRO A 5 -22.13 17.91 -4.79
C PRO A 5 -20.79 18.45 -5.24
N SER A 6 -20.27 19.45 -4.51
CA SER A 6 -18.91 19.91 -4.68
C SER A 6 -17.99 18.70 -4.54
N LYS A 7 -17.21 18.40 -5.58
CA LYS A 7 -16.22 17.33 -5.51
C LYS A 7 -15.35 17.58 -4.26
N PRO A 8 -15.13 16.56 -3.42
CA PRO A 8 -14.32 16.72 -2.23
C PRO A 8 -12.94 17.23 -2.63
N ALA A 9 -12.46 18.25 -1.91
CA ALA A 9 -11.21 18.93 -2.22
C ALA A 9 -9.98 18.00 -2.16
N GLU A 10 -10.11 16.90 -1.41
CA GLU A 10 -9.09 15.90 -1.19
C GLU A 10 -9.68 14.50 -1.42
N THR A 11 -8.96 13.68 -2.16
CA THR A 11 -9.22 12.25 -2.29
C THR A 11 -8.03 11.48 -1.72
N TYR A 12 -8.21 10.20 -1.44
CA TYR A 12 -7.16 9.36 -0.90
C TYR A 12 -6.96 8.13 -1.77
N ARG A 13 -5.72 7.70 -1.92
CA ARG A 13 -5.35 6.44 -2.59
C ARG A 13 -4.40 5.66 -1.71
N ILE A 14 -4.27 4.37 -1.98
CA ILE A 14 -3.37 3.48 -1.24
C ILE A 14 -2.17 3.18 -2.13
N ARG A 15 -0.98 3.40 -1.60
CA ARG A 15 0.29 2.94 -2.16
C ARG A 15 0.73 1.69 -1.44
N VAL A 16 1.07 0.65 -2.20
CA VAL A 16 1.70 -0.57 -1.71
C VAL A 16 3.14 -0.59 -2.20
N THR A 17 4.09 -0.64 -1.28
CA THR A 17 5.50 -0.90 -1.61
C THR A 17 5.76 -2.39 -1.43
N VAL A 18 6.31 -3.03 -2.46
CA VAL A 18 6.81 -4.41 -2.42
C VAL A 18 8.33 -4.36 -2.46
N ALA A 19 8.98 -4.93 -1.45
CA ALA A 19 10.45 -5.02 -1.40
C ALA A 19 10.88 -6.47 -1.25
N ILE A 20 11.88 -6.91 -2.01
CA ILE A 20 12.46 -8.25 -1.91
C ILE A 20 13.90 -8.09 -1.45
N TYR A 21 14.23 -8.72 -0.34
CA TYR A 21 15.59 -8.81 0.18
C TYR A 21 16.12 -10.22 -0.06
N ARG A 22 17.31 -10.34 -0.66
CA ARG A 22 18.07 -11.58 -0.81
C ARG A 22 19.34 -11.47 0.03
N ASP A 23 19.56 -12.41 0.94
CA ASP A 23 20.69 -12.38 1.89
C ASP A 23 20.78 -11.06 2.66
N ASN A 24 19.61 -10.55 3.07
CA ASN A 24 19.44 -9.22 3.70
C ASN A 24 19.82 -8.00 2.83
N ILE A 25 20.16 -8.19 1.56
CA ILE A 25 20.42 -7.12 0.60
C ILE A 25 19.15 -6.83 -0.21
N LEU A 26 18.78 -5.55 -0.34
CA LEU A 26 17.62 -5.16 -1.14
C LEU A 26 17.88 -5.48 -2.62
N SER A 27 17.17 -6.49 -3.14
CA SER A 27 17.31 -6.94 -4.53
C SER A 27 16.28 -6.30 -5.45
N TYR A 28 15.08 -6.03 -4.94
CA TYR A 28 14.00 -5.42 -5.71
C TYR A 28 13.13 -4.54 -4.83
N LYS A 29 12.66 -3.42 -5.37
CA LYS A 29 11.69 -2.54 -4.74
C LYS A 29 10.79 -1.92 -5.80
N ASN A 30 9.49 -2.07 -5.62
CA ASN A 30 8.50 -1.40 -6.48
C ASN A 30 7.38 -0.80 -5.65
N GLU A 31 6.75 0.24 -6.19
CA GLU A 31 5.62 0.93 -5.59
C GLU A 31 4.42 0.88 -6.55
N VAL A 32 3.29 0.39 -6.05
CA VAL A 32 2.06 0.24 -6.82
C VAL A 32 0.99 1.10 -6.17
N ILE A 33 0.27 1.89 -6.97
CA ILE A 33 -0.91 2.63 -6.51
C ILE A 33 -2.14 1.79 -6.79
N ILE A 34 -2.91 1.47 -5.75
CA ILE A 34 -4.18 0.76 -5.90
C ILE A 34 -5.14 1.66 -6.71
N PRO A 35 -5.89 1.11 -7.68
CA PRO A 35 -6.80 1.90 -8.52
C PRO A 35 -7.94 2.55 -7.72
N SER A 36 -8.33 1.97 -6.59
CA SER A 36 -9.39 2.50 -5.74
C SER A 36 -9.06 3.88 -5.17
N GLU A 37 -10.02 4.79 -5.31
CA GLU A 37 -10.00 6.12 -4.72
C GLU A 37 -11.02 6.21 -3.58
N TYR A 38 -10.67 6.93 -2.53
CA TYR A 38 -11.48 7.10 -1.33
C TYR A 38 -11.74 8.58 -1.06
N PHE A 39 -12.92 8.89 -0.57
CA PHE A 39 -13.26 10.26 -0.16
C PHE A 39 -12.92 10.52 1.31
N ARG A 40 -12.85 9.47 2.13
CA ARG A 40 -12.47 9.56 3.54
C ARG A 40 -11.21 8.73 3.82
N ARG A 41 -10.28 9.30 4.57
CA ARG A 41 -9.06 8.59 5.01
C ARG A 41 -9.36 7.33 5.82
N THR A 42 -10.47 7.31 6.55
CA THR A 42 -10.92 6.16 7.34
C THR A 42 -11.33 4.97 6.47
N GLU A 43 -11.91 5.21 5.29
CA GLU A 43 -12.26 4.15 4.31
C GLU A 43 -11.01 3.50 3.74
N ALA A 44 -10.02 4.32 3.33
CA ALA A 44 -8.73 3.82 2.88
C ALA A 44 -8.02 2.99 3.97
N ARG A 45 -8.11 3.43 5.23
CA ARG A 45 -7.57 2.68 6.38
C ARG A 45 -8.28 1.35 6.57
N ALA A 46 -9.61 1.33 6.50
CA ALA A 46 -10.41 0.11 6.64
C ALA A 46 -10.06 -0.91 5.53
N HIS A 47 -9.85 -0.45 4.29
CA HIS A 47 -9.37 -1.31 3.21
C HIS A 47 -8.01 -1.93 3.54
N ILE A 48 -7.02 -1.12 3.95
CA ILE A 48 -5.69 -1.62 4.32
C ILE A 48 -5.81 -2.67 5.44
N GLN A 49 -6.62 -2.39 6.47
CA GLN A 49 -6.82 -3.32 7.59
C GLN A 49 -7.43 -4.64 7.11
N LYS A 50 -8.43 -4.58 6.23
CA LYS A 50 -9.05 -5.77 5.64
C LYS A 50 -8.02 -6.59 4.85
N GLU A 51 -7.27 -5.96 3.94
CA GLU A 51 -6.27 -6.65 3.11
C GLU A 51 -5.15 -7.28 3.96
N ILE A 52 -4.68 -6.56 4.98
CA ILE A 52 -3.69 -7.10 5.93
C ILE A 52 -4.25 -8.31 6.67
N SER A 53 -5.47 -8.23 7.21
CA SER A 53 -6.09 -9.35 7.91
C SER A 53 -6.28 -10.56 6.99
N GLU A 54 -6.75 -10.35 5.76
CA GLU A 54 -6.89 -11.42 4.77
C GLU A 54 -5.53 -12.07 4.44
N ARG A 55 -4.46 -11.28 4.28
CA ARG A 55 -3.12 -11.83 4.02
C ARG A 55 -2.56 -12.59 5.21
N LEU A 56 -2.84 -12.18 6.44
CA LEU A 56 -2.42 -12.91 7.63
C LEU A 56 -3.20 -14.22 7.82
N LEU A 57 -4.45 -14.28 7.36
CA LEU A 57 -5.31 -15.46 7.50
C LEU A 57 -5.14 -16.47 6.37
N HIS A 58 -4.94 -16.00 5.13
CA HIS A 58 -5.06 -16.82 3.93
C HIS A 58 -3.78 -16.86 3.08
N SER A 59 -2.70 -16.19 3.50
CA SER A 59 -1.43 -16.20 2.78
C SER A 59 -0.27 -16.43 3.75
N ASN A 60 0.89 -16.81 3.21
CA ASN A 60 2.12 -17.01 4.00
C ASN A 60 2.79 -15.68 4.42
N PHE A 61 1.98 -14.66 4.73
CA PHE A 61 2.47 -13.38 5.24
C PHE A 61 2.32 -13.35 6.76
N PHE A 62 3.31 -12.72 7.40
CA PHE A 62 3.37 -12.49 8.84
C PHE A 62 3.54 -11.00 9.09
N ARG A 63 3.34 -10.57 10.34
CA ARG A 63 3.71 -9.21 10.75
C ARG A 63 5.21 -9.02 10.60
N SER A 64 5.59 -7.95 9.92
CA SER A 64 6.99 -7.61 9.71
C SER A 64 7.65 -7.25 11.06
N PRO A 65 8.85 -7.79 11.36
CA PRO A 65 9.66 -7.32 12.49
C PRO A 65 10.35 -5.98 12.19
N ARG A 66 10.43 -5.59 10.92
CA ARG A 66 10.98 -4.29 10.51
C ARG A 66 9.91 -3.20 10.62
N PRO A 67 10.20 -2.06 11.28
CA PRO A 67 9.20 -1.02 11.57
C PRO A 67 8.72 -0.25 10.33
N ASP A 68 9.47 -0.32 9.24
CA ASP A 68 9.14 0.34 7.98
C ASP A 68 8.17 -0.46 7.10
N TYR A 69 7.91 -1.73 7.42
CA TYR A 69 7.00 -2.61 6.68
C TYR A 69 5.90 -3.16 7.57
N ASP A 70 4.75 -3.45 6.98
CA ASP A 70 3.59 -4.01 7.69
C ASP A 70 3.63 -5.54 7.72
N LEU A 71 4.05 -6.14 6.60
CA LEU A 71 4.06 -7.59 6.43
C LEU A 71 5.38 -8.09 5.85
N VAL A 72 5.70 -9.34 6.17
CA VAL A 72 6.83 -10.09 5.61
C VAL A 72 6.37 -11.51 5.23
N ARG A 73 6.89 -12.01 4.12
CA ARG A 73 6.82 -13.43 3.74
C ARG A 73 8.25 -13.93 3.59
N TYR A 74 8.57 -14.99 4.32
CA TYR A 74 9.86 -15.65 4.27
C TYR A 74 9.86 -16.72 3.17
N ALA A 75 10.95 -16.80 2.41
CA ALA A 75 11.21 -17.87 1.45
C ALA A 75 12.70 -18.25 1.47
N GLU A 76 13.03 -19.42 0.91
CA GLU A 76 14.41 -19.92 0.78
C GLU A 76 15.19 -19.83 2.11
N GLU A 77 14.72 -20.54 3.15
CA GLU A 77 15.36 -20.51 4.48
C GLU A 77 15.50 -19.09 5.09
N ALA A 78 14.53 -18.21 4.77
CA ALA A 78 14.52 -16.79 5.14
C ALA A 78 15.67 -15.96 4.54
N THR A 79 16.30 -16.43 3.47
CA THR A 79 17.27 -15.66 2.69
C THR A 79 16.59 -14.76 1.66
N CYS A 80 15.40 -15.15 1.15
CA CYS A 80 14.67 -14.40 0.12
C CYS A 80 13.32 -13.88 0.67
N ASN A 81 13.34 -12.73 1.32
CA ASN A 81 12.21 -12.20 2.08
C ASN A 81 11.45 -11.13 1.29
N THR A 82 10.14 -11.29 1.16
CA THR A 82 9.25 -10.31 0.55
C THR A 82 8.57 -9.46 1.64
N PHE A 83 8.76 -8.15 1.61
CA PHE A 83 8.14 -7.21 2.52
C PHE A 83 7.09 -6.35 1.81
N LEU A 84 6.04 -6.01 2.55
CA LEU A 84 4.96 -5.15 2.08
C LEU A 84 4.76 -3.97 3.02
N ARG A 85 4.51 -2.81 2.44
CA ARG A 85 4.17 -1.59 3.17
C ARG A 85 3.00 -0.88 2.53
N TYR A 86 1.99 -0.56 3.33
CA TYR A 86 0.80 0.17 2.93
C TYR A 86 0.87 1.61 3.40
N ARG A 87 0.63 2.57 2.49
CA ARG A 87 0.55 4.00 2.83
C ARG A 87 -0.66 4.63 2.18
N ILE A 88 -1.37 5.45 2.95
CA ILE A 88 -2.45 6.29 2.42
C ILE A 88 -1.80 7.57 1.88
N LEU A 89 -2.04 7.85 0.61
CA LEU A 89 -1.70 9.09 -0.05
C LEU A 89 -2.93 10.00 -0.03
N SER A 90 -2.72 11.28 0.26
CA SER A 90 -3.70 12.33 -0.02
C SER A 90 -3.42 12.87 -1.43
N LEU A 91 -4.50 13.11 -2.16
CA LEU A 91 -4.55 13.74 -3.46
C LEU A 91 -5.39 15.00 -3.32
N LYS A 92 -4.74 16.15 -3.31
CA LYS A 92 -5.43 17.43 -3.40
C LYS A 92 -5.78 17.69 -4.86
N SER A 93 -6.97 18.24 -5.10
CA SER A 93 -7.40 18.65 -6.44
C SER A 93 -6.36 19.61 -7.05
N GLY A 94 -5.51 19.11 -7.96
CA GLY A 94 -4.39 19.84 -8.57
C GLY A 94 -3.04 19.12 -8.55
N GLU A 95 -2.84 18.15 -7.66
CA GLU A 95 -1.62 17.32 -7.64
C GLU A 95 -1.86 15.99 -8.38
N SER A 96 -1.60 15.99 -9.68
CA SER A 96 -1.47 14.75 -10.44
C SER A 96 -0.15 14.08 -10.03
N PHE A 97 -0.19 12.84 -9.53
CA PHE A 97 1.04 12.05 -9.39
C PHE A 97 1.58 11.74 -10.79
N ILE A 98 2.42 12.62 -11.32
CA ILE A 98 3.33 12.25 -12.40
C ILE A 98 4.33 11.28 -11.77
N LYS A 99 4.24 10.01 -12.16
CA LYS A 99 5.39 9.13 -12.42
C LYS A 99 4.89 7.82 -13.03
N GLU A 100 4.43 7.92 -14.28
CA GLU A 100 4.67 6.85 -15.24
C GLU A 100 6.10 7.04 -15.74
N ARG A 101 7.04 6.22 -15.25
CA ARG A 101 8.30 5.98 -15.95
C ARG A 101 8.24 4.52 -16.37
N ILE A 102 7.76 4.32 -17.59
CA ILE A 102 8.04 3.13 -18.39
C ILE A 102 9.49 3.22 -18.84
#